data_AF-A0A932VRU7-F1
#
_entry.id   AF-A0A932VRU7-F1
#
_cell.length_a   1.000
_cell.length_b   1.000
_cell.length_c   1.000
_cell.angle_alpha   90.00
_cell.angle_beta   90.00
_cell.angle_gamma   90.00
#
_symmetry.space_group_name_H-M   'P 1'
#
loop_
_entity.id
_entity.type
_entity.pdbx_description
1 polymer ?
#
loop_
_entity_poly.entity_id
_entity_poly.type
_entity_poly.pdbx_seq_one_letter_code
_entity_poly.pdbx_strand_id
1 'polypeptide(L)'
;MDQSLGQILKDYKFQSKVYVVLSQQGDIVVLAINPKFRDNYLVWFDSIKERMRSVGKIIKADSAEFSFISDDNNVIYTFLPLTVELYEKNIKRHLIAPGVYKDLADLENKILSTIKS
;
A
#
# COMPACT_ATOMS: atom_id res chain seq x y z
N MET A 1 1.19 28.43 2.54
CA MET A 1 1.19 27.88 3.92
C MET A 1 1.46 26.40 3.79
N ASP A 2 2.66 25.95 4.16
CA ASP A 2 2.97 24.53 4.22
C ASP A 2 2.19 23.91 5.38
N GLN A 3 1.33 22.94 5.09
CA GLN A 3 0.71 22.13 6.13
C GLN A 3 1.79 21.29 6.81
N SER A 4 1.75 21.19 8.14
CA SER A 4 2.65 20.30 8.86
C SER A 4 2.36 18.85 8.47
N LEU A 5 3.39 18.00 8.46
CA LEU A 5 3.27 16.57 8.17
C LEU A 5 2.12 15.93 8.97
N GLY A 6 2.05 16.20 10.27
CA GLY A 6 1.00 15.65 11.13
C GLY A 6 -0.42 16.07 10.72
N GLN A 7 -0.61 17.24 10.11
CA GLN A 7 -1.92 17.65 9.59
C GLN A 7 -2.27 16.86 8.32
N ILE A 8 -1.32 16.70 7.40
CA ILE A 8 -1.52 15.94 6.17
C ILE A 8 -1.89 14.48 6.48
N LEU A 9 -1.19 13.85 7.45
CA LEU A 9 -1.47 12.46 7.85
C LEU A 9 -2.84 12.30 8.52
N LYS A 10 -3.30 13.30 9.28
CA LYS A 10 -4.64 13.30 9.90
C LYS A 10 -5.75 13.43 8.85
N ASP A 11 -5.54 14.27 7.85
CA ASP A 11 -6.55 14.60 6.85
C ASP A 11 -6.62 13.55 5.74
N TYR A 12 -5.50 12.95 5.36
CA TYR A 12 -5.47 11.95 4.30
C TYR A 12 -6.29 10.71 4.66
N LYS A 13 -7.08 10.25 3.69
CA LYS A 13 -7.86 9.01 3.77
C LYS A 13 -7.57 8.16 2.54
N PHE A 14 -7.12 6.93 2.79
CA PHE A 14 -7.01 5.92 1.74
C PHE A 14 -8.40 5.60 1.19
N GLN A 15 -8.56 5.69 -0.13
CA GLN A 15 -9.83 5.48 -0.82
C GLN A 15 -10.06 4.02 -1.23
N SER A 16 -8.99 3.22 -1.33
CA SER A 16 -9.07 1.77 -1.53
C SER A 16 -8.73 1.04 -0.23
N LYS A 17 -9.07 -0.25 -0.16
CA LYS A 17 -8.65 -1.15 0.92
C LYS A 17 -7.37 -1.90 0.59
N VAL A 18 -6.99 -1.97 -0.69
CA VAL A 18 -5.86 -2.77 -1.14
C VAL A 18 -4.98 -1.94 -2.06
N TYR A 19 -3.70 -1.88 -1.73
CA TYR A 19 -2.70 -1.15 -2.49
C TYR A 19 -1.56 -2.09 -2.89
N VAL A 20 -0.90 -1.74 -3.98
CA VAL A 20 0.43 -2.24 -4.30
C VAL A 20 1.44 -1.26 -3.72
N VAL A 21 2.39 -1.78 -2.94
CA VAL A 21 3.49 -0.99 -2.39
C VAL A 21 4.74 -1.25 -3.20
N LEU A 22 5.33 -0.18 -3.73
CA LEU A 22 6.62 -0.19 -4.40
C LEU A 22 7.69 0.42 -3.48
N SER A 23 8.88 -0.16 -3.47
CA SER A 23 10.03 0.32 -2.70
C SER A 23 11.25 0.45 -3.62
N GLN A 24 11.87 1.62 -3.67
CA GLN A 24 13.01 1.90 -4.58
C GLN A 24 14.26 1.05 -4.32
N GLN A 25 14.41 0.43 -3.14
CA GLN A 25 15.60 -0.37 -2.81
C GLN A 25 15.58 -1.83 -3.31
N GLY A 26 14.57 -2.21 -4.10
CA GLY A 26 14.60 -3.46 -4.85
C GLY A 26 13.26 -4.16 -4.77
N ASP A 27 12.55 -4.19 -5.90
CA ASP A 27 11.53 -5.15 -6.36
C ASP A 27 10.55 -5.81 -5.36
N ILE A 28 10.45 -5.31 -4.13
CA ILE A 28 9.51 -5.77 -3.13
C ILE A 28 8.20 -5.06 -3.43
N VAL A 29 7.46 -5.70 -4.32
CA VAL A 29 6.04 -5.46 -4.52
C VAL A 29 5.32 -6.25 -3.44
N VAL A 30 4.83 -5.56 -2.42
CA VAL A 30 3.93 -6.17 -1.44
C VAL A 30 2.54 -5.59 -1.57
N LEU A 31 1.55 -6.39 -1.17
CA LEU A 31 0.22 -5.86 -0.93
C LEU A 31 0.26 -5.00 0.33
N ALA A 32 -0.56 -3.95 0.35
CA ALA A 32 -0.95 -3.25 1.55
C ALA A 32 -2.46 -3.33 1.70
N ILE A 33 -2.90 -4.17 2.64
CA ILE A 33 -4.30 -4.31 3.02
C ILE A 33 -4.60 -3.39 4.20
N ASN A 34 -5.66 -2.61 4.07
CA ASN A 34 -6.18 -1.64 5.03
C ASN A 34 -5.09 -0.69 5.59
N PRO A 35 -4.37 0.05 4.73
CA PRO A 35 -3.40 1.02 5.19
C PRO A 35 -4.07 2.12 6.03
N LYS A 36 -3.42 2.49 7.13
CA LYS A 36 -3.89 3.55 8.04
C LYS A 36 -2.73 4.20 8.76
N PHE A 37 -2.90 5.47 9.09
CA PHE A 37 -1.95 6.17 9.94
C PHE A 37 -2.22 5.87 11.42
N ARG A 38 -1.15 5.62 12.17
CA ARG A 38 -1.09 5.64 13.63
C ARG A 38 0.00 6.66 13.99
N ASP A 39 -0.41 7.85 14.39
CA ASP A 39 0.49 9.00 14.56
C ASP A 39 1.30 9.28 13.28
N ASN A 40 2.64 9.26 13.36
CA ASN A 40 3.54 9.46 12.21
C ASN A 40 3.92 8.15 11.52
N TYR A 41 3.22 7.05 11.81
CA TYR A 41 3.49 5.77 11.19
C TYR A 41 2.39 5.38 10.22
N LEU A 42 2.79 4.86 9.06
CA LEU A 42 1.89 4.14 8.18
C LEU A 42 1.94 2.65 8.51
N VAL A 43 0.77 2.08 8.79
CA VAL A 43 0.60 0.69 9.18
C VAL A 43 -0.31 -0.02 8.18
N TRP A 44 0.05 -1.24 7.77
CA TRP A 44 -0.75 -2.07 6.86
C TRP A 44 -0.50 -3.56 7.09
N PHE A 45 -1.37 -4.43 6.60
CA PHE A 45 -1.13 -5.87 6.56
C PHE A 45 -0.64 -6.28 5.17
N ASP A 46 0.45 -7.05 5.09
CA ASP A 46 1.07 -7.40 3.79
C ASP A 46 0.68 -8.75 3.22
N SER A 47 -0.42 -9.34 3.71
CA SER A 47 -0.87 -10.74 3.55
C SER A 47 -0.19 -11.78 4.46
N ILE A 48 0.94 -11.43 5.10
CA ILE A 48 1.68 -12.34 6.01
C ILE A 48 1.69 -11.77 7.43
N LYS A 49 1.98 -10.48 7.59
CA LYS A 49 2.10 -9.80 8.88
C LYS A 49 1.76 -8.31 8.81
N GLU A 50 1.53 -7.70 9.97
CA GLU A 50 1.43 -6.24 10.09
C GLU A 50 2.82 -5.63 9.81
N ARG A 51 2.84 -4.60 8.97
CA ARG A 51 4.00 -3.77 8.64
C ARG A 51 3.75 -2.37 9.17
N MET A 52 4.82 -1.73 9.60
CA MET A 52 4.82 -0.37 10.13
C MET A 52 6.06 0.35 9.60
N ARG A 53 5.88 1.59 9.14
CA ARG A 53 6.96 2.47 8.69
C ARG A 53 6.73 3.87 9.20
N SER A 54 7.77 4.52 9.71
CA SER A 54 7.71 5.94 10.01
C SER A 54 7.59 6.74 8.71
N VAL A 55 6.77 7.79 8.73
CA VAL A 55 6.61 8.71 7.62
C VAL A 55 7.42 9.96 7.93
N GLY A 56 8.47 10.20 7.16
CA GLY A 56 9.33 11.38 7.32
C GLY A 56 8.90 12.53 6.45
N LYS A 57 8.88 12.30 5.14
CA LYS A 57 8.50 13.32 4.16
C LYS A 57 7.52 12.75 3.15
N ILE A 58 6.37 13.40 3.03
CA ILE A 58 5.42 13.10 1.96
C ILE A 58 5.97 13.65 0.65
N ILE A 59 6.02 12.80 -0.37
CA ILE A 59 6.37 13.17 -1.75
C ILE A 59 5.10 13.47 -2.52
N LYS A 60 4.06 12.64 -2.34
CA LYS A 60 2.77 12.76 -3.03
C LYS A 60 1.65 12.18 -2.18
N ALA A 61 0.51 12.83 -2.15
CA ALA A 61 -0.66 12.39 -1.39
C ALA A 61 -1.94 12.82 -2.12
N ASP A 62 -2.42 11.96 -3.01
CA ASP A 62 -3.70 12.14 -3.70
C ASP A 62 -4.48 10.80 -3.76
N SER A 63 -5.59 10.79 -4.48
CA SER A 63 -6.47 9.61 -4.60
C SER A 63 -5.84 8.46 -5.39
N ALA A 64 -4.91 8.75 -6.29
CA ALA A 64 -4.28 7.77 -7.16
C ALA A 64 -2.94 7.25 -6.60
N GLU A 65 -2.28 8.02 -5.74
CA GLU A 65 -0.97 7.68 -5.23
C GLU A 65 -0.70 8.31 -3.86
N PHE A 66 -0.13 7.50 -2.97
CA PHE A 66 0.48 7.98 -1.73
C PHE A 66 1.94 7.56 -1.68
N SER A 67 2.86 8.54 -1.70
CA SER A 67 4.30 8.32 -1.70
C SER A 67 4.99 9.11 -0.61
N PHE A 68 5.91 8.46 0.12
CA PHE A 68 6.67 9.09 1.19
C PHE A 68 8.08 8.51 1.34
N ILE A 69 8.96 9.30 1.95
CA ILE A 69 10.28 8.89 2.43
C ILE A 69 10.11 8.45 3.88
N SER A 70 10.58 7.24 4.18
CA SER A 70 10.59 6.68 5.54
C SER A 70 11.74 7.25 6.36
N ASP A 71 11.47 7.67 7.60
CA ASP A 71 12.54 8.15 8.52
C ASP A 71 13.43 7.00 8.98
N ASP A 72 12.91 5.76 9.01
CA ASP A 72 13.64 4.60 9.54
C ASP A 72 14.87 4.24 8.68
N ASN A 73 14.78 4.47 7.37
CA ASN A 73 15.75 3.93 6.40
C ASN A 73 15.94 4.79 5.15
N ASN A 74 15.33 5.98 5.09
CA ASN A 74 15.38 6.90 3.96
C ASN A 74 14.94 6.28 2.62
N VAL A 75 14.03 5.29 2.67
CA VAL A 75 13.49 4.61 1.49
C VAL A 75 12.19 5.27 1.06
N ILE A 76 12.01 5.41 -0.26
CA ILE A 76 10.75 5.83 -0.86
C ILE A 76 9.80 4.63 -0.95
N TYR A 77 8.65 4.77 -0.32
CA TYR A 77 7.52 3.87 -0.44
C TYR A 77 6.39 4.54 -1.22
N THR A 78 5.87 3.84 -2.21
CA THR A 78 4.77 4.31 -3.07
C THR A 78 3.61 3.33 -3.04
N PHE A 79 2.43 3.81 -2.64
CA PHE A 79 1.19 3.08 -2.54
C PHE A 79 0.30 3.45 -3.72
N LEU A 80 0.01 2.47 -4.57
CA LEU A 80 -0.89 2.59 -5.71
C LEU A 80 -2.13 1.74 -5.46
N PRO A 81 -3.36 2.26 -5.63
CA PRO A 81 -4.57 1.45 -5.53
C PRO A 81 -4.43 0.20 -6.41
N LEU A 82 -4.82 -0.96 -5.88
CA LEU A 82 -4.72 -2.20 -6.64
C LEU A 82 -5.57 -2.09 -7.90
N THR A 83 -4.98 -2.47 -9.03
CA THR A 83 -5.69 -2.69 -10.29
C THR A 83 -5.38 -4.09 -10.80
N VAL A 84 -6.23 -4.63 -11.67
CA VAL A 84 -5.98 -5.93 -12.31
C VAL A 84 -4.65 -5.91 -13.06
N GLU A 85 -4.33 -4.81 -13.74
CA GLU A 85 -3.05 -4.65 -14.45
C GLU A 85 -1.85 -4.67 -13.49
N LEU A 86 -1.92 -3.92 -12.38
CA LEU A 86 -0.85 -3.90 -11.39
C LEU A 86 -0.68 -5.27 -10.73
N TYR A 87 -1.77 -5.99 -10.48
CA TYR A 87 -1.74 -7.35 -9.98
C TYR A 87 -1.05 -8.30 -10.95
N GLU A 88 -1.47 -8.32 -12.22
CA GLU A 88 -0.90 -9.17 -13.27
C GLU A 88 0.60 -8.90 -13.46
N LYS A 89 1.00 -7.62 -13.48
CA LYS A 89 2.39 -7.21 -13.71
C LYS A 89 3.30 -7.46 -12.51
N ASN A 90 2.83 -7.15 -11.30
CA ASN A 90 3.70 -7.00 -10.14
C ASN A 90 3.48 -8.05 -9.05
N ILE A 91 2.31 -8.71 -8.98
CA ILE A 91 1.94 -9.59 -7.86
C ILE A 91 1.80 -11.04 -8.29
N LYS A 92 1.13 -11.28 -9.42
CA LYS A 92 0.78 -12.63 -9.91
C LYS A 92 1.98 -13.57 -9.97
N ARG A 93 3.13 -13.07 -10.44
CA ARG A 93 4.38 -13.84 -10.55
C ARG A 93 4.98 -14.30 -9.21
N HIS A 94 4.58 -13.68 -8.10
CA HIS A 94 5.07 -14.00 -6.76
C HIS A 94 4.13 -14.94 -5.98
N LEU A 95 3.01 -15.34 -6.56
CA LEU A 95 2.04 -16.23 -5.93
C LEU A 95 2.28 -17.68 -6.31
N ILE A 96 2.17 -18.58 -5.33
CA ILE A 96 2.32 -20.03 -5.51
C ILE A 96 1.18 -20.59 -6.39
N ALA A 97 -0.02 -20.01 -6.31
CA ALA A 97 -1.18 -20.35 -7.13
C ALA A 97 -1.82 -19.08 -7.70
N PRO A 98 -1.37 -18.58 -8.85
CA PRO A 98 -1.90 -17.35 -9.44
C PRO A 98 -3.33 -17.57 -9.94
N GLY A 99 -4.29 -16.86 -9.33
CA GLY A 99 -5.67 -16.78 -9.83
C GLY A 99 -5.78 -15.92 -11.09
N VAL A 100 -6.81 -16.17 -11.89
CA VAL A 100 -7.27 -15.27 -12.95
C VAL A 100 -8.52 -14.58 -12.43
N TYR A 101 -8.54 -13.24 -12.44
CA TYR A 101 -9.64 -12.45 -11.88
C TYR A 101 -10.36 -11.73 -12.99
N LYS A 102 -11.70 -11.71 -12.91
CA LYS A 102 -12.54 -11.08 -13.94
C LYS A 102 -12.53 -9.56 -13.86
N ASP A 103 -12.48 -9.04 -12.64
CA ASP A 103 -12.51 -7.62 -12.34
C ASP A 103 -11.81 -7.33 -10.99
N LEU A 104 -11.71 -6.04 -10.65
CA LEU A 104 -11.07 -5.60 -9.41
C LEU A 104 -11.83 -6.06 -8.15
N ALA A 105 -13.15 -6.13 -8.19
CA ALA A 105 -13.96 -6.52 -7.04
C ALA A 105 -13.75 -8.00 -6.69
N ASP A 106 -13.68 -8.87 -7.69
CA ASP A 106 -13.34 -10.29 -7.55
C ASP A 106 -11.93 -10.48 -6.94
N LEU A 107 -10.95 -9.73 -7.45
CA LEU A 107 -9.58 -9.73 -6.94
C LEU A 107 -9.51 -9.25 -5.47
N GLU A 108 -10.12 -8.11 -5.15
CA GLU A 108 -10.15 -7.58 -3.79
C GLU A 108 -10.85 -8.54 -2.82
N ASN A 109 -12.01 -9.08 -3.22
CA ASN A 109 -12.75 -10.05 -2.40
C ASN A 109 -11.92 -11.30 -2.12
N LYS A 110 -11.20 -11.81 -3.12
CA LYS A 110 -10.37 -13.00 -2.94
C LYS A 110 -9.20 -12.72 -1.99
N ILE A 111 -8.48 -11.61 -2.20
CA ILE A 111 -7.39 -11.19 -1.31
C ILE A 111 -7.90 -11.05 0.13
N LEU A 112 -9.02 -10.36 0.33
CA LEU A 112 -9.60 -10.13 1.65
C LEU A 112 -10.14 -11.42 2.29
N SER A 113 -10.66 -12.37 1.50
CA SER A 113 -11.17 -13.66 2.00
C SER A 113 -10.05 -14.57 2.52
N THR A 114 -8.87 -14.55 1.89
CA THR A 114 -7.70 -15.34 2.30
C THR A 114 -7.13 -14.87 3.65
N ILE A 115 -7.37 -13.61 4.03
CA ILE A 115 -6.85 -13.02 5.28
C ILE A 115 -7.75 -13.33 6.48
N LYS A 116 -9.04 -13.60 6.25
CA LYS A 116 -10.03 -13.89 7.31
C LYS A 116 -10.08 -15.36 7.72
N SER A 117 -9.29 -16.23 7.09
CA SER A 117 -9.36 -17.68 7.26
C SER A 117 -8.29 -18.24 8.18
#